data_AF-A0A165EHT7-F1
#
_entry.id   AF-A0A165EHT7-F1
#
_cell.length_a   1.000
_cell.length_b   1.000
_cell.length_c   1.000
_cell.angle_alpha   90.00
_cell.angle_beta   90.00
_cell.angle_gamma   90.00
#
_symmetry.space_group_name_H-M   'P 1'
#
loop_
_entity.id
_entity.type
_entity.pdbx_description
1 polymer ?
#
loop_
_entity_poly.entity_id
_entity_poly.type
_entity_poly.pdbx_seq_one_letter_code
_entity_poly.pdbx_strand_id
1 'polypeptide(L)'
;MNAIMLYVPSWLIHVTHKLPFPAIKKFQHAKAAARKYAINMIEDEKRQISLDKYRGDNDLITVLAKASVARGKMAMDPLTDKEIHHQLTTFFMAGLETAANTVSFGFIDLAQHPAVQAKPYEEVKSILGSAEDRDLAEGFHFSVLDTMPYLIAVINETLRLHGAVHSMILMATEDNVVPLL
;
A
#
# COMPACT_ATOMS: atom_id res chain seq x y z
N MET A 1 7.38 -4.52 16.42
CA MET A 1 7.92 -3.23 16.88
C MET A 1 7.48 -2.99 18.32
N ASN A 2 8.39 -3.17 19.28
CA ASN A 2 8.09 -3.16 20.72
C ASN A 2 7.74 -1.75 21.23
N ALA A 3 6.82 -1.67 22.20
CA ALA A 3 6.33 -0.45 22.87
C ALA A 3 7.39 0.46 23.49
N ILE A 4 8.67 0.05 23.48
CA ILE A 4 9.82 0.81 23.98
C ILE A 4 9.97 2.16 23.25
N MET A 5 9.67 2.23 21.93
CA MET A 5 9.80 3.49 21.17
C MET A 5 8.91 4.64 21.67
N LEU A 6 7.80 4.34 22.36
CA LEU A 6 6.91 5.38 22.92
C LEU A 6 7.51 6.10 24.12
N TYR A 7 8.43 5.43 24.82
CA TYR A 7 9.15 5.97 25.98
C TYR A 7 10.53 6.50 25.61
N VAL A 8 10.95 6.36 24.35
CA VAL A 8 12.19 6.98 23.87
C VAL A 8 11.94 8.47 23.71
N PRO A 9 12.64 9.33 24.47
CA PRO A 9 12.47 10.77 24.34
C PRO A 9 12.69 11.21 22.89
N SER A 10 11.86 12.12 22.39
CA SER A 10 11.90 12.56 20.98
C SER A 10 13.29 13.06 20.56
N TRP A 11 14.05 13.65 21.50
CA TRP A 11 15.43 14.07 21.26
C TRP A 11 16.37 12.90 20.96
N LEU A 12 16.17 11.74 21.57
CA LEU A 12 17.00 10.55 21.34
C LEU A 12 16.75 9.97 19.94
N ILE A 13 15.51 9.98 19.45
CA ILE A 13 15.16 9.61 18.06
C ILE A 13 15.85 10.55 17.06
N HIS A 14 15.92 11.86 17.36
CA HIS A 14 16.63 12.81 16.50
C HIS A 14 18.15 12.58 16.49
N VAL A 15 18.72 12.11 17.60
CA VAL A 15 20.14 11.77 17.70
C VAL A 15 20.43 10.45 17.00
N THR A 16 19.55 9.44 17.09
CA THR A 16 19.79 8.14 16.45
C THR A 16 19.93 8.28 14.94
N HIS A 17 19.17 9.16 14.27
CA HIS A 17 19.34 9.42 12.84
C HIS A 17 20.69 10.07 12.47
N LYS A 18 21.45 10.64 13.41
CA LYS A 18 22.77 11.24 13.17
C LYS A 18 23.93 10.28 13.47
N LEU A 19 23.65 9.09 14.00
CA LEU A 19 24.69 8.12 14.35
C LEU A 19 25.26 7.43 13.09
N PRO A 20 26.58 7.18 13.02
CA PRO A 20 27.25 6.70 11.81
C PRO A 20 27.08 5.19 11.56
N PHE A 21 25.98 4.56 11.98
CA PHE A 21 25.77 3.14 11.75
C PHE A 21 25.45 2.85 10.27
N PRO A 22 25.98 1.76 9.67
CA PRO A 22 25.73 1.40 8.28
C PRO A 22 24.24 1.25 7.95
N ALA A 23 23.45 0.70 8.87
CA ALA A 23 22.00 0.53 8.71
C ALA A 23 21.27 1.88 8.58
N ILE A 24 21.66 2.89 9.35
CA ILE A 24 21.08 4.23 9.28
C ILE A 24 21.44 4.89 7.95
N LYS A 25 22.71 4.79 7.52
CA LYS A 25 23.15 5.31 6.21
C LYS A 25 22.36 4.65 5.07
N LYS A 26 22.18 3.33 5.12
CA LYS A 26 21.37 2.59 4.13
C LYS A 26 19.92 3.07 4.13
N PHE A 27 19.31 3.23 5.30
CA PHE A 27 17.93 3.75 5.43
C PHE A 27 17.80 5.18 4.87
N GLN A 28 18.76 6.06 5.17
CA GLN A 28 18.78 7.42 4.63
C GLN A 28 18.91 7.43 3.10
N HIS A 29 19.80 6.62 2.53
CA HIS A 29 19.96 6.50 1.08
C HIS A 29 18.67 5.96 0.42
N ALA A 30 18.05 4.93 1.00
CA ALA A 30 16.78 4.38 0.51
C ALA A 30 15.67 5.44 0.54
N LYS A 31 15.53 6.17 1.65
CA LYS A 31 14.56 7.26 1.79
C LYS A 31 14.80 8.38 0.78
N ALA A 32 16.06 8.76 0.55
CA ALA A 32 16.41 9.79 -0.42
C ALA A 32 16.10 9.35 -1.86
N ALA A 33 16.41 8.09 -2.21
CA ALA A 33 16.10 7.52 -3.51
C ALA A 33 14.58 7.47 -3.74
N ALA A 34 13.81 6.90 -2.81
CA ALA A 34 12.35 6.82 -2.89
C ALA A 34 11.72 8.21 -3.06
N ARG A 35 12.22 9.21 -2.30
CA ARG A 35 11.78 10.59 -2.44
C ARG A 35 12.05 11.17 -3.83
N LYS A 36 13.25 10.94 -4.37
CA LYS A 36 13.62 11.40 -5.71
C LYS A 36 12.70 10.79 -6.78
N TYR A 37 12.45 9.49 -6.72
CA TYR A 37 11.55 8.83 -7.68
C TYR A 37 10.12 9.36 -7.60
N ALA A 38 9.57 9.51 -6.39
CA ALA A 38 8.22 10.04 -6.21
C ALA A 38 8.08 11.47 -6.75
N ILE A 39 9.07 12.34 -6.53
CA ILE A 39 9.06 13.72 -7.06
C ILE A 39 9.09 13.70 -8.59
N ASN A 40 10.05 12.98 -9.18
CA ASN A 40 10.19 12.93 -10.64
C ASN A 40 8.90 12.43 -11.31
N MET A 41 8.26 11.39 -10.75
CA MET A 41 7.03 10.84 -11.29
C MET A 41 5.88 11.86 -11.30
N ILE A 42 5.72 12.65 -10.22
CA ILE A 42 4.72 13.72 -10.16
C ILE A 42 5.04 14.84 -11.15
N GLU A 43 6.31 15.27 -11.22
CA GLU A 43 6.73 16.35 -12.11
C GLU A 43 6.51 15.99 -13.58
N ASP A 44 6.86 14.75 -13.96
CA ASP A 44 6.60 14.22 -15.30
C ASP A 44 5.10 14.17 -15.60
N GLU A 45 4.28 13.74 -14.64
CA GLU A 45 2.82 13.71 -14.78
C GLU A 45 2.22 15.11 -14.93
N LYS A 46 2.63 16.07 -14.10
CA LYS A 46 2.23 17.48 -14.21
C LYS A 46 2.61 18.06 -15.58
N ARG A 47 3.79 17.70 -16.09
CA ARG A 47 4.25 18.12 -17.42
C ARG A 47 3.36 17.56 -18.51
N GLN A 48 3.01 16.27 -18.45
CA GLN A 48 2.09 15.64 -19.42
C GLN A 48 0.71 16.30 -19.42
N ILE A 49 0.16 16.58 -18.24
CA ILE A 49 -1.13 17.30 -18.08
C ILE A 49 -1.03 18.71 -18.69
N SER A 50 0.05 19.45 -18.43
CA SER A 50 0.21 20.82 -18.95
C SER A 50 0.34 20.90 -20.48
N LEU A 51 0.80 19.82 -21.12
CA LEU A 51 0.97 19.74 -22.58
C LEU A 51 -0.30 19.30 -23.32
N ASP A 52 -1.41 19.06 -22.60
CA ASP A 52 -2.66 18.49 -23.14
C ASP A 52 -2.46 17.19 -23.94
N LYS A 53 -1.32 16.52 -23.69
CA LYS A 53 -0.96 15.23 -24.29
C LYS A 53 -1.54 14.04 -23.53
N TYR A 54 -2.25 14.33 -22.44
CA TYR A 54 -2.74 13.32 -21.53
C TYR A 54 -3.91 12.57 -22.14
N ARG A 55 -3.73 11.25 -22.35
CA ARG A 55 -4.67 10.40 -23.11
C ARG A 55 -5.21 9.17 -22.38
N GLY A 56 -4.92 8.92 -21.09
CA GLY A 56 -5.46 7.73 -20.44
C GLY A 56 -5.22 7.59 -18.94
N ASP A 57 -6.25 7.07 -18.29
CA ASP A 57 -6.47 6.58 -16.92
C ASP A 57 -6.35 7.52 -15.70
N ASN A 58 -7.33 7.41 -14.80
CA ASN A 58 -7.37 8.13 -13.52
C ASN A 58 -6.56 7.37 -12.47
N ASP A 59 -5.26 7.22 -12.68
CA ASP A 59 -4.38 6.63 -11.67
C ASP A 59 -4.16 7.61 -10.49
N LEU A 60 -3.63 7.08 -9.39
CA LEU A 60 -3.38 7.86 -8.16
C LEU A 60 -2.48 9.08 -8.41
N ILE A 61 -1.45 8.94 -9.26
CA ILE A 61 -0.49 10.01 -9.54
C ILE A 61 -1.18 11.12 -10.31
N THR A 62 -1.95 10.74 -11.32
CA THR A 62 -2.76 11.66 -12.13
C THR A 62 -3.77 12.41 -11.29
N VAL A 63 -4.48 11.71 -10.40
CA VAL A 63 -5.47 12.34 -9.50
C VAL A 63 -4.79 13.36 -8.58
N LEU A 64 -3.66 12.99 -7.97
CA LEU A 64 -2.91 13.91 -7.11
C LEU A 64 -2.28 15.08 -7.88
N ALA A 65 -1.80 14.85 -9.10
CA ALA A 65 -1.29 15.89 -9.98
C ALA A 65 -2.39 16.87 -10.38
N LYS A 66 -3.59 16.37 -10.76
CA LYS A 66 -4.78 17.19 -11.04
C LYS A 66 -5.21 18.01 -9.82
N ALA A 67 -5.23 17.40 -8.63
CA ALA A 67 -5.58 18.09 -7.38
C ALA A 67 -4.63 19.26 -7.05
N SER A 68 -3.38 19.21 -7.51
CA SER A 68 -2.41 20.29 -7.31
C SER A 68 -2.61 21.50 -8.24
N VAL A 69 -3.23 21.29 -9.40
CA VAL A 69 -3.42 22.35 -10.42
C VAL A 69 -4.85 22.91 -10.43
N ALA A 70 -5.79 22.27 -9.71
CA ALA A 70 -7.21 22.60 -9.68
C ALA A 70 -7.58 23.85 -8.87
N ARG A 71 -6.93 24.99 -9.14
CA ARG A 71 -7.28 26.30 -8.52
C ARG A 71 -8.72 26.69 -8.84
N GLY A 72 -9.54 26.87 -7.80
CA GLY A 72 -10.91 27.40 -7.90
C GLY A 72 -11.97 26.44 -8.46
N LYS A 73 -11.63 25.15 -8.70
CA LYS A 73 -12.57 24.12 -9.19
C LYS A 73 -12.99 23.11 -8.12
N MET A 74 -12.34 23.11 -6.96
CA MET A 74 -12.64 22.25 -5.82
C MET A 74 -12.94 23.12 -4.59
N ALA A 75 -13.69 22.58 -3.62
CA ALA A 75 -14.04 23.27 -2.38
C ALA A 75 -12.84 23.52 -1.44
N MET A 76 -11.68 22.94 -1.75
CA MET A 76 -10.44 23.01 -0.98
C MET A 76 -9.33 23.65 -1.81
N ASP A 77 -8.37 24.26 -1.13
CA ASP A 77 -7.14 24.77 -1.74
C ASP A 77 -6.36 23.64 -2.44
N PRO A 78 -5.65 23.93 -3.55
CA PRO A 78 -4.83 22.93 -4.23
C PRO A 78 -3.73 22.38 -3.32
N LEU A 79 -3.45 21.08 -3.45
CA LEU A 79 -2.36 20.43 -2.71
C LEU A 79 -1.00 21.01 -3.11
N THR A 80 -0.17 21.31 -2.12
CA THR A 80 1.23 21.66 -2.32
C THR A 80 2.05 20.45 -2.76
N ASP A 81 3.17 20.66 -3.44
CA ASP A 81 4.08 19.58 -3.85
C ASP A 81 4.54 18.71 -2.69
N LYS A 82 4.71 19.33 -1.51
CA LYS A 82 5.07 18.65 -0.28
C LYS A 82 3.97 17.70 0.19
N GLU A 83 2.72 18.13 0.14
CA GLU A 83 1.57 17.31 0.55
C GLU A 83 1.35 16.15 -0.42
N ILE A 84 1.42 16.38 -1.73
CA ILE A 84 1.35 15.33 -2.75
C ILE A 84 2.43 14.27 -2.50
N HIS A 85 3.66 14.71 -2.23
CA HIS A 85 4.76 13.79 -1.95
C HIS A 85 4.52 12.95 -0.69
N HIS A 86 3.99 13.57 0.38
CA HIS A 86 3.62 12.84 1.59
C HIS A 86 2.49 11.84 1.35
N GLN A 87 1.48 12.20 0.54
CA GLN A 87 0.39 11.29 0.19
C GLN A 87 0.92 10.08 -0.59
N LEU A 88 1.74 10.30 -1.63
CA LEU A 88 2.37 9.19 -2.35
C LEU A 88 3.18 8.28 -1.45
N THR A 89 4.03 8.87 -0.61
CA THR A 89 4.85 8.09 0.32
C THR A 89 3.98 7.24 1.23
N THR A 90 2.84 7.78 1.69
CA THR A 90 1.88 7.06 2.53
C THR A 90 1.25 5.88 1.80
N PHE A 91 0.73 6.08 0.59
CA PHE A 91 0.12 5.01 -0.20
C PHE A 91 1.11 3.88 -0.54
N PHE A 92 2.33 4.23 -0.97
CA PHE A 92 3.34 3.21 -1.29
C PHE A 92 3.82 2.47 -0.04
N MET A 93 4.15 3.20 1.03
CA MET A 93 4.66 2.57 2.26
C MET A 93 3.61 1.68 2.92
N ALA A 94 2.36 2.13 3.01
CA ALA A 94 1.30 1.37 3.65
C ALA A 94 0.81 0.20 2.79
N GLY A 95 0.65 0.40 1.48
CA GLY A 95 0.04 -0.60 0.59
C GLY A 95 1.01 -1.65 0.04
N LEU A 96 2.28 -1.29 -0.20
CA LEU A 96 3.21 -2.19 -0.89
C LEU A 96 3.66 -3.34 0.01
N GLU A 97 4.27 -3.03 1.16
CA GLU A 97 4.86 -4.04 2.04
C GLU A 97 3.79 -4.96 2.63
N THR A 98 2.64 -4.42 3.04
CA THR A 98 1.54 -5.20 3.64
C THR A 98 0.91 -6.19 2.67
N ALA A 99 0.65 -5.75 1.43
CA ALA A 99 0.11 -6.62 0.39
C ALA A 99 1.13 -7.68 -0.04
N ALA A 100 2.40 -7.29 -0.26
CA ALA A 100 3.46 -8.22 -0.63
C ALA A 100 3.67 -9.29 0.45
N ASN A 101 3.62 -8.90 1.74
CA ASN A 101 3.72 -9.84 2.85
C ASN A 101 2.55 -10.84 2.84
N THR A 102 1.32 -10.33 2.69
CA THR A 102 0.11 -11.17 2.65
C THR A 102 0.17 -12.18 1.51
N VAL A 103 0.51 -11.75 0.29
CA VAL A 103 0.64 -12.63 -0.88
C VAL A 103 1.74 -13.67 -0.66
N SER A 104 2.88 -13.26 -0.12
CA SER A 104 4.02 -14.16 0.12
C SER A 104 3.64 -15.28 1.09
N PHE A 105 3.03 -14.94 2.22
CA PHE A 105 2.58 -15.93 3.20
C PHE A 105 1.44 -16.80 2.66
N GLY A 106 0.50 -16.21 1.90
CA GLY A 106 -0.57 -16.97 1.25
C GLY A 106 -0.02 -18.07 0.32
N PHE A 107 1.00 -17.76 -0.47
CA PHE A 107 1.66 -18.78 -1.29
C PHE A 107 2.42 -19.82 -0.47
N ILE A 108 3.09 -19.41 0.61
CA ILE A 108 3.76 -20.35 1.51
C ILE A 108 2.75 -21.33 2.13
N ASP A 109 1.61 -20.84 2.61
CA ASP A 109 0.57 -21.66 3.21
C ASP A 109 -0.06 -22.62 2.18
N LEU A 110 -0.34 -22.13 0.97
CA LEU A 110 -0.87 -22.98 -0.11
C LEU A 110 0.13 -24.06 -0.54
N ALA A 111 1.41 -23.73 -0.66
CA ALA A 111 2.45 -24.69 -1.02
C ALA A 111 2.61 -25.82 0.03
N GLN A 112 2.35 -25.51 1.30
CA GLN A 112 2.35 -26.50 2.38
C GLN A 112 1.07 -27.34 2.45
N HIS A 113 -0.01 -26.90 1.80
CA HIS A 113 -1.31 -27.57 1.81
C HIS A 113 -1.84 -27.81 0.38
N PRO A 114 -1.26 -28.76 -0.39
CA PRO A 114 -1.64 -28.99 -1.79
C PRO A 114 -3.13 -29.29 -2.01
N ALA A 115 -3.77 -29.99 -1.07
CA ALA A 115 -5.21 -30.27 -1.11
C ALA A 115 -6.08 -29.01 -0.95
N VAL A 116 -5.58 -28.00 -0.24
CA VAL A 116 -6.20 -26.68 -0.13
C VAL A 116 -5.92 -25.88 -1.39
N GLN A 117 -4.69 -25.90 -1.90
CA GLN A 117 -4.27 -25.19 -3.12
C GLN A 117 -5.08 -25.54 -4.36
N ALA A 118 -5.46 -26.82 -4.51
CA ALA A 118 -6.26 -27.27 -5.64
C ALA A 118 -7.64 -26.57 -5.73
N LYS A 119 -8.23 -26.20 -4.59
CA LYS A 119 -9.59 -25.65 -4.53
C LYS A 119 -9.72 -24.23 -5.11
N PRO A 120 -8.96 -23.21 -4.67
CA PRO A 120 -9.03 -21.88 -5.29
C PRO A 120 -8.52 -21.92 -6.74
N TYR A 121 -7.61 -22.84 -7.08
CA TYR A 121 -7.18 -23.03 -8.46
C TYR A 121 -8.33 -23.47 -9.38
N GLU A 122 -9.04 -24.54 -9.00
CA GLU A 122 -10.21 -25.01 -9.75
C GLU A 122 -11.35 -23.98 -9.74
N GLU A 123 -11.56 -23.27 -8.63
CA GLU A 123 -12.54 -22.17 -8.54
C GLU A 123 -12.23 -21.09 -9.59
N VAL A 124 -10.99 -20.56 -9.58
CA VAL A 124 -10.56 -19.53 -10.55
C VAL A 124 -10.65 -20.04 -11.99
N LYS A 125 -10.19 -21.26 -12.25
CA LYS A 125 -10.24 -21.89 -13.57
C LYS A 125 -11.67 -22.07 -14.09
N SER A 126 -12.61 -22.43 -13.21
CA SER A 126 -14.01 -22.63 -13.60
C SER A 126 -14.71 -21.33 -14.00
N ILE A 127 -14.24 -20.18 -13.49
CA ILE A 127 -14.85 -18.87 -13.70
C ILE A 127 -14.17 -18.10 -14.84
N LEU A 128 -12.83 -18.07 -14.85
CA LEU A 128 -12.05 -17.29 -15.82
C LEU A 128 -11.55 -18.13 -17.01
N GLY A 129 -11.64 -19.46 -16.93
CA GLY A 129 -11.04 -20.38 -17.89
C GLY A 129 -9.58 -20.73 -17.56
N SER A 130 -8.94 -21.48 -18.46
CA SER A 130 -7.50 -21.75 -18.37
C SER A 130 -6.71 -20.60 -18.99
N ALA A 131 -5.58 -20.24 -18.38
CA ALA A 131 -4.61 -19.31 -18.98
C ALA A 131 -4.00 -19.85 -20.29
N GLU A 132 -4.11 -21.16 -20.53
CA GLU A 132 -3.69 -21.80 -21.78
C GLU A 132 -4.66 -21.53 -22.93
N ASP A 133 -5.95 -21.29 -22.62
CA ASP A 133 -7.02 -21.17 -23.61
C ASP A 133 -7.31 -19.70 -23.97
N ARG A 134 -7.05 -18.76 -23.04
CA ARG A 134 -7.31 -17.33 -23.23
C ARG A 134 -6.48 -16.46 -22.29
N ASP A 135 -6.38 -15.17 -22.65
CA ASP A 135 -5.95 -14.16 -21.69
C ASP A 135 -7.02 -14.01 -20.59
N LEU A 136 -6.62 -14.32 -19.36
CA LEU A 136 -7.49 -14.21 -18.18
C LEU A 136 -7.82 -12.74 -17.87
N ALA A 137 -6.97 -11.79 -18.28
CA ALA A 137 -7.20 -10.37 -18.06
C ALA A 137 -8.44 -9.86 -18.79
N GLU A 138 -8.77 -10.41 -19.96
CA GLU A 138 -9.99 -10.06 -20.70
C GLU A 138 -11.27 -10.50 -19.99
N GLY A 139 -11.19 -11.55 -19.17
CA GLY A 139 -12.32 -12.08 -18.41
C GLY A 139 -12.42 -11.52 -16.99
N PHE A 140 -11.39 -10.83 -16.50
CA PHE A 140 -11.32 -10.36 -15.13
C PHE A 140 -11.96 -8.98 -14.99
N HIS A 141 -13.02 -8.91 -14.18
CA HIS A 141 -13.59 -7.67 -13.68
C HIS A 141 -13.74 -7.78 -12.15
N PHE A 142 -13.73 -6.66 -11.43
CA PHE A 142 -13.75 -6.68 -9.97
C PHE A 142 -14.94 -7.46 -9.38
N SER A 143 -16.11 -7.39 -10.03
CA SER A 143 -17.32 -8.14 -9.62
C SER A 143 -17.17 -9.66 -9.72
N VAL A 144 -16.16 -10.17 -10.44
CA VAL A 144 -15.88 -11.61 -10.51
C VAL A 144 -15.34 -12.13 -9.17
N LEU A 145 -14.75 -11.27 -8.34
CA LEU A 145 -14.30 -11.68 -7.00
C LEU A 145 -15.46 -12.18 -6.13
N ASP A 146 -16.66 -11.63 -6.31
CA ASP A 146 -17.87 -12.06 -5.58
C ASP A 146 -18.25 -13.52 -5.88
N THR A 147 -17.76 -14.08 -7.00
CA THR A 147 -17.98 -15.47 -7.39
C THR A 147 -16.84 -16.40 -6.97
N MET A 148 -15.83 -15.90 -6.23
CA MET A 148 -14.66 -16.67 -5.76
C MET A 148 -14.60 -16.77 -4.22
N PRO A 149 -15.62 -17.33 -3.55
CA PRO A 149 -15.68 -17.35 -2.09
C PRO A 149 -14.53 -18.14 -1.45
N TYR A 150 -14.02 -19.20 -2.10
CA TYR A 150 -12.93 -19.99 -1.53
C TYR A 150 -11.60 -19.25 -1.60
N LEU A 151 -11.30 -18.58 -2.71
CA LEU A 151 -10.13 -17.71 -2.84
C LEU A 151 -10.17 -16.59 -1.79
N ILE A 152 -11.32 -15.95 -1.59
CA ILE A 152 -11.52 -14.93 -0.55
C ILE A 152 -11.29 -15.54 0.85
N ALA A 153 -11.79 -16.75 1.11
CA ALA A 153 -11.55 -17.44 2.36
C ALA A 153 -10.05 -17.72 2.61
N VAL A 154 -9.29 -18.11 1.57
CA VAL A 154 -7.83 -18.30 1.64
C VAL A 154 -7.12 -16.98 1.99
N ILE A 155 -7.49 -15.87 1.34
CA ILE A 155 -6.92 -14.55 1.63
C ILE A 155 -7.22 -14.15 3.08
N ASN A 156 -8.47 -14.33 3.53
CA ASN A 156 -8.88 -14.00 4.90
C ASN A 156 -8.16 -14.86 5.93
N GLU A 157 -7.97 -16.15 5.68
CA GLU A 157 -7.24 -17.04 6.58
C GLU A 157 -5.75 -16.68 6.63
N THR A 158 -5.16 -16.30 5.49
CA THR A 158 -3.80 -15.78 5.42
C THR A 158 -3.65 -14.52 6.28
N LEU A 159 -4.60 -13.58 6.18
CA LEU A 159 -4.61 -12.35 6.99
C LEU A 159 -4.81 -12.65 8.49
N ARG A 160 -5.61 -13.67 8.83
CA ARG A 160 -5.83 -14.11 10.22
C ARG A 160 -4.56 -14.69 10.83
N LEU A 161 -3.79 -15.47 10.07
CA LEU A 161 -2.56 -16.13 10.52
C LEU A 161 -1.33 -15.22 10.47
N HIS A 162 -1.20 -14.41 9.42
CA HIS A 162 0.01 -13.65 9.08
C HIS A 162 -0.27 -12.16 8.90
N GLY A 163 -1.08 -11.59 9.80
CA GLY A 163 -1.41 -10.16 9.78
C GLY A 163 -0.16 -9.28 9.65
N ALA A 164 -0.05 -8.52 8.57
CA ALA A 164 1.15 -7.74 8.24
C ALA A 164 1.50 -6.69 9.33
N VAL A 165 0.51 -6.24 10.09
CA VAL A 165 0.66 -5.31 11.21
C VAL A 165 0.22 -6.00 12.48
N HIS A 166 1.18 -6.50 13.26
CA HIS A 166 0.92 -7.24 14.49
C HIS A 166 0.43 -6.35 15.66
N SER A 167 0.65 -5.03 15.59
CA SER A 167 0.25 -4.09 16.63
C SER A 167 0.02 -2.70 16.06
N MET A 168 -1.04 -2.05 16.52
CA MET A 168 -1.30 -0.64 16.29
C MET A 168 -1.11 0.13 17.59
N ILE A 169 -0.48 1.28 17.51
CA ILE A 169 -0.24 2.16 18.66
C ILE A 169 -1.18 3.34 18.51
N LEU A 170 -1.94 3.62 19.57
CA LEU A 170 -2.80 4.79 19.67
C LEU A 170 -2.36 5.63 20.87
N MET A 171 -2.56 6.95 20.77
CA MET A 171 -2.33 7.90 21.84
C MET A 171 -3.68 8.56 22.16
N ALA A 172 -4.10 8.49 23.42
CA ALA A 172 -5.30 9.18 23.87
C ALA A 172 -5.09 10.70 23.78
N THR A 173 -6.02 11.40 23.13
CA THR A 173 -5.99 12.87 23.02
C THR A 173 -6.59 13.56 24.23
N GLU A 174 -7.39 12.83 25.00
CA GLU A 174 -8.06 13.26 26.23
C GLU A 174 -8.27 12.05 27.15
N ASP A 175 -8.53 12.32 28.43
CA ASP A 175 -8.80 11.28 29.41
C ASP A 175 -10.10 10.55 29.04
N ASN A 176 -10.06 9.22 29.09
CA ASN A 176 -11.22 8.39 28.77
C ASN A 176 -11.36 7.24 29.79
N VAL A 177 -12.61 6.91 30.12
CA VAL A 177 -12.93 5.79 31.02
C VAL A 177 -13.11 4.55 30.18
N VAL A 178 -12.25 3.55 30.40
CA VAL A 178 -12.44 2.22 29.81
C VAL A 178 -13.51 1.50 30.63
N PRO A 179 -14.71 1.23 30.07
CA PRO A 179 -15.73 0.49 30.81
C PRO A 179 -15.22 -0.90 31.12
N LEU A 180 -15.28 -1.29 32.40
CA LEU A 180 -15.06 -2.67 32.80
C LEU A 180 -16.34 -3.45 32.50
N LEU A 181 -16.23 -4.52 31.71
CA LEU A 181 -17.29 -5.51 31.51
C LEU A 181 -17.64 -6.20 32.84
#